data_AF-A0A928SJK1-F1
#
_entry.id   AF-A0A928SJK1-F1
#
_cell.length_a   1.000
_cell.length_b   1.000
_cell.length_c   1.000
_cell.angle_alpha   90.00
_cell.angle_beta   90.00
_cell.angle_gamma   90.00
#
_symmetry.space_group_name_H-M   'P 1'
#
loop_
_entity.id
_entity.type
_entity.pdbx_description
1 polymer ?
#
loop_
_entity_poly.entity_id
_entity_poly.type
_entity_poly.pdbx_seq_one_letter_code
_entity_poly.pdbx_strand_id
1 'polypeptide(L)'
;MNQFTDLLDLNDEKSYVALLMEEGLSKAEAEEAFRSLRSVYEKYQAAFDSLARKRWATPRQYWILETEIGPRISDSRVMVYDVLDYLNQGASAEEIAEICNLTFRQVEVALKYIEQHQTALEAELSQIKIQQAQEETLARARQKEIALKAQEMSMVRESKTSYQPPENQ
;
A
#
# COMPACT_ATOMS: atom_id res chain seq x y z
N MET A 1 -11.14 1.26 24.87
CA MET A 1 -12.32 1.04 24.01
C MET A 1 -13.05 2.36 23.91
N ASN A 2 -13.02 3.00 22.74
CA ASN A 2 -13.88 4.13 22.42
C ASN A 2 -14.66 3.71 21.16
N GLN A 3 -15.76 2.99 21.34
CA GLN A 3 -16.55 2.36 20.28
C GLN A 3 -17.49 3.35 19.55
N PHE A 4 -17.10 4.63 19.41
CA PHE A 4 -17.96 5.66 18.82
C PHE A 4 -17.46 6.21 17.48
N THR A 5 -16.39 5.63 16.93
CA THR A 5 -15.84 6.02 15.62
C THR A 5 -15.55 4.81 14.74
N ASP A 6 -16.27 3.69 14.92
CA ASP A 6 -16.41 2.75 13.83
C ASP A 6 -17.24 3.48 12.76
N LEU A 7 -16.53 3.83 11.69
CA LEU A 7 -16.93 4.71 10.60
C LEU A 7 -18.35 4.39 10.13
N LEU A 8 -19.30 5.26 10.48
CA LEU A 8 -20.34 5.59 9.52
C LEU A 8 -19.62 6.38 8.44
N ASP A 9 -19.38 5.77 7.29
CA ASP A 9 -18.97 6.51 6.10
C ASP A 9 -20.08 7.52 5.81
N LEU A 10 -19.88 8.77 6.25
CA LEU A 10 -20.84 9.86 6.08
C LEU A 10 -21.03 10.24 4.60
N ASN A 11 -20.31 9.58 3.67
CA ASN A 11 -20.58 9.64 2.24
C ASN A 11 -21.66 8.65 1.78
N ASP A 12 -21.98 7.61 2.57
CA ASP A 12 -23.03 6.64 2.26
C ASP A 12 -24.31 6.94 3.04
N GLU A 13 -25.06 7.91 2.53
CA GLU A 13 -26.39 8.30 3.02
C GLU A 13 -27.35 7.09 3.16
N LYS A 14 -27.25 6.10 2.27
CA LYS A 14 -28.17 4.95 2.27
C LYS A 14 -27.96 4.05 3.47
N SER A 15 -26.70 3.78 3.80
CA SER A 15 -26.34 2.94 4.96
C SER A 15 -26.74 3.60 6.28
N TYR A 16 -26.57 4.93 6.41
CA TYR A 16 -26.94 5.67 7.61
C TYR A 16 -28.46 5.74 7.81
N VAL A 17 -29.20 6.04 6.74
CA VAL A 17 -30.67 6.12 6.78
C VAL A 17 -31.28 4.75 7.08
N ALA A 18 -30.73 3.67 6.51
CA ALA A 18 -31.18 2.31 6.80
C ALA A 18 -31.01 1.93 8.29
N LEU A 19 -29.86 2.24 8.88
CA LEU A 19 -29.58 1.96 10.29
C LEU A 19 -30.52 2.73 11.23
N LEU A 20 -30.79 4.00 10.95
CA LEU A 20 -31.75 4.78 11.73
C LEU A 20 -33.19 4.27 11.59
N MET A 21 -33.55 3.73 10.43
CA MET A 21 -34.85 3.10 10.23
C MET A 21 -34.99 1.78 11.01
N GLU A 22 -33.91 1.00 11.18
CA GLU A 22 -33.90 -0.20 12.03
C GLU A 22 -34.10 0.13 13.51
N GLU A 23 -33.60 1.28 13.96
CA GLU A 23 -33.81 1.84 15.30
C GLU A 23 -35.22 2.47 15.49
N GLY A 24 -36.10 2.32 14.49
CA GLY A 24 -37.51 2.68 14.57
C GLY A 24 -37.86 4.10 14.14
N LEU A 25 -36.92 4.85 13.54
CA LEU A 25 -37.24 6.16 12.94
C LEU A 25 -37.95 5.97 11.60
N SER A 26 -38.85 6.89 11.27
CA SER A 26 -39.36 6.95 9.90
C SER A 26 -38.26 7.38 8.94
N LYS A 27 -38.37 6.96 7.68
CA LYS A 27 -37.40 7.32 6.63
C LYS A 27 -37.15 8.83 6.54
N ALA A 28 -38.20 9.65 6.69
CA ALA A 28 -38.09 11.10 6.62
C ALA A 28 -37.29 11.67 7.80
N GLU A 29 -37.52 11.16 9.01
CA GLU A 29 -36.79 11.57 10.22
C GLU A 29 -35.32 11.11 10.16
N ALA A 30 -35.05 9.92 9.61
CA ALA A 30 -33.70 9.42 9.38
C ALA A 30 -32.92 10.26 8.36
N GLU A 31 -33.54 10.64 7.23
CA GLU A 31 -32.95 11.52 6.22
C GLU A 31 -32.71 12.95 6.76
N GLU A 32 -33.60 13.45 7.62
CA GLU A 32 -33.44 14.75 8.27
C GLU A 32 -32.32 14.73 9.32
N ALA A 33 -32.24 13.66 10.12
CA ALA A 33 -31.15 13.44 11.07
C ALA A 33 -29.80 13.36 10.36
N PHE A 34 -29.73 12.61 9.25
CA PHE A 34 -28.52 12.54 8.43
C PHE A 34 -28.13 13.90 7.85
N ARG A 35 -29.09 14.66 7.28
CA ARG A 35 -28.83 16.01 6.77
C ARG A 35 -28.34 16.96 7.85
N SER A 36 -28.91 16.89 9.04
CA SER A 36 -28.50 17.68 10.20
C SER A 36 -27.07 17.32 10.63
N LEU A 37 -26.78 16.03 10.77
CA LEU A 37 -25.46 15.52 11.13
C LEU A 37 -24.40 15.89 10.09
N ARG A 38 -24.70 15.74 8.80
CA ARG A 38 -23.84 16.13 7.68
C ARG A 38 -23.57 17.63 7.72
N SER A 39 -24.59 18.46 7.96
CA SER A 39 -24.41 19.91 8.09
C SER A 39 -23.49 20.28 9.24
N VAL A 40 -23.61 19.60 10.38
CA VAL A 40 -22.72 19.79 11.53
C VAL A 40 -21.29 19.38 11.16
N TYR A 41 -21.12 18.20 10.55
CA TYR A 41 -19.83 17.69 10.11
C TYR A 41 -19.14 18.63 9.11
N GLU A 42 -19.87 19.11 8.09
CA GLU A 42 -19.37 20.07 7.10
C GLU A 42 -18.95 21.41 7.75
N LYS A 43 -19.71 21.89 8.74
CA LYS A 43 -19.32 23.08 9.53
C LYS A 43 -18.06 22.84 10.35
N TYR A 44 -17.93 21.66 10.97
CA TYR A 44 -16.71 21.27 11.69
C TYR A 44 -15.52 21.18 10.75
N GLN A 45 -15.69 20.57 9.57
CA GLN A 45 -14.64 20.46 8.57
C GLN A 45 -14.21 21.84 8.07
N ALA A 46 -15.16 22.72 7.76
CA ALA A 46 -14.87 24.10 7.35
C ALA A 46 -14.20 24.93 8.45
N ALA A 47 -14.61 24.74 9.71
CA ALA A 47 -14.00 25.39 10.86
C ALA A 47 -12.59 24.86 11.13
N PHE A 48 -12.38 23.55 11.00
CA PHE A 48 -11.07 22.91 11.08
C PHE A 48 -10.14 23.42 9.97
N ASP A 49 -10.61 23.47 8.72
CA ASP A 49 -9.86 24.02 7.60
C ASP A 49 -9.56 25.53 7.79
N SER A 50 -10.51 26.28 8.36
CA SER A 50 -10.32 27.69 8.70
C SER A 50 -9.32 27.89 9.84
N LEU A 51 -9.31 27.00 10.83
CA LEU A 51 -8.39 27.03 11.97
C LEU A 51 -6.97 26.60 11.54
N ALA A 52 -6.87 25.58 10.71
CA ALA A 52 -5.61 25.14 10.07
C ALA A 52 -4.99 26.30 9.26
N ARG A 53 -5.81 27.08 8.53
CA ARG A 53 -5.34 28.27 7.80
C ARG A 53 -4.80 29.40 8.68
N LYS A 54 -5.18 29.48 9.96
CA LYS A 54 -4.92 30.67 10.80
C LYS A 54 -3.81 30.50 11.84
N ARG A 55 -3.29 29.28 12.09
CA ARG A 55 -2.30 29.10 13.17
C ARG A 55 -1.21 28.04 12.96
N TRP A 56 -1.33 27.07 12.05
CA TRP A 56 -0.28 26.08 11.75
C TRP A 56 -0.65 25.18 10.55
N ALA A 57 0.31 25.02 9.63
CA ALA A 57 0.33 24.14 8.45
C ALA A 57 -0.72 24.40 7.36
N THR A 58 -0.29 24.98 6.25
CA THR A 58 -0.96 24.77 4.95
C THR A 58 -1.18 23.26 4.74
N PRO A 59 -2.38 22.81 4.34
CA PRO A 59 -2.60 21.40 4.05
C PRO A 59 -1.51 20.93 3.09
N ARG A 60 -0.70 19.96 3.54
CA ARG A 60 0.43 19.46 2.76
C ARG A 60 -0.15 18.91 1.46
N GLN A 61 0.18 19.55 0.35
CA GLN A 61 -0.22 19.09 -0.97
C GLN A 61 0.73 17.97 -1.37
N TYR A 62 0.16 16.86 -1.79
CA TYR A 62 0.90 15.72 -2.33
C TYR A 62 0.70 15.67 -3.85
N TRP A 63 1.70 15.17 -4.57
CA TRP A 63 1.68 15.01 -6.02
C TRP A 63 2.47 13.77 -6.43
N ILE A 64 2.34 13.38 -7.70
CA ILE A 64 3.13 12.31 -8.29
C ILE A 64 4.41 12.89 -8.91
N LEU A 65 5.55 12.32 -8.55
CA LEU A 65 6.87 12.62 -9.07
C LEU A 65 7.21 11.60 -10.15
N GLU A 66 7.33 12.03 -11.40
CA GLU A 66 7.89 11.18 -12.46
C GLU A 66 9.39 10.98 -12.21
N THR A 67 9.81 9.72 -12.06
CA THR A 67 11.21 9.36 -11.87
C THR A 67 11.67 8.41 -12.97
N GLU A 68 12.98 8.19 -13.08
CA GLU A 68 13.54 7.27 -14.08
C GLU A 68 13.06 5.81 -13.91
N ILE A 69 12.63 5.45 -12.69
CA ILE A 69 12.07 4.12 -12.37
C ILE A 69 10.53 4.10 -12.38
N GLY A 70 9.88 5.23 -12.70
CA GLY A 70 8.44 5.38 -12.78
C GLY A 70 7.83 6.41 -11.81
N PRO A 71 6.50 6.51 -11.77
CA PRO A 71 5.78 7.50 -10.96
C PRO A 71 5.82 7.16 -9.46
N ARG A 72 6.28 8.11 -8.65
CA ARG A 72 6.44 7.98 -7.21
C ARG A 72 5.58 8.99 -6.45
N ILE A 73 5.01 8.58 -5.32
CA ILE A 73 4.20 9.46 -4.48
C ILE A 73 5.13 10.42 -3.71
N SER A 74 4.85 11.73 -3.76
CA SER A 74 5.64 12.75 -3.05
C SER A 74 5.70 12.46 -1.54
N ASP A 75 6.85 12.76 -0.92
CA ASP A 75 7.13 12.49 0.49
C ASP A 75 7.02 11.01 0.89
N SER A 76 7.13 10.11 -0.08
CA SER A 76 7.18 8.66 0.13
C SER A 76 8.23 8.00 -0.76
N ARG A 77 8.62 6.78 -0.38
CA ARG A 77 9.37 5.86 -1.26
C ARG A 77 8.46 4.94 -2.07
N VAL A 78 7.16 5.00 -1.82
CA VAL A 78 6.15 4.16 -2.45
C VAL A 78 5.90 4.62 -3.89
N MET A 79 5.97 3.67 -4.81
CA MET A 79 5.68 3.87 -6.22
C MET A 79 4.17 3.76 -6.43
N VAL A 80 3.65 4.43 -7.46
CA VAL A 80 2.24 4.27 -7.86
C VAL A 80 1.96 2.82 -8.25
N TYR A 81 2.96 2.10 -8.76
CA TYR A 81 2.86 0.67 -9.06
C TYR A 81 2.55 -0.19 -7.83
N ASP A 82 3.08 0.15 -6.65
CA ASP A 82 2.80 -0.58 -5.40
C ASP A 82 1.32 -0.43 -5.03
N VAL A 83 0.79 0.81 -5.11
CA VAL A 83 -0.63 1.10 -4.87
C VAL A 83 -1.53 0.38 -5.88
N LEU A 84 -1.17 0.42 -7.16
CA LEU A 84 -1.90 -0.29 -8.21
C LEU A 84 -1.90 -1.81 -7.99
N ASP A 85 -0.79 -2.37 -7.52
CA ASP A 85 -0.68 -3.80 -7.28
C ASP A 85 -1.62 -4.25 -6.14
N TYR A 86 -1.69 -3.49 -5.05
CA TYR A 86 -2.63 -3.78 -3.96
C TYR A 86 -4.09 -3.53 -4.38
N LEU A 87 -4.35 -2.49 -5.17
CA LEU A 87 -5.68 -2.23 -5.73
C LEU A 87 -6.15 -3.41 -6.60
N ASN A 88 -5.26 -3.96 -7.44
CA ASN A 88 -5.54 -5.15 -8.27
C ASN A 88 -5.76 -6.42 -7.43
N GLN A 89 -5.23 -6.47 -6.21
CA GLN A 89 -5.49 -7.54 -5.24
C GLN A 89 -6.81 -7.34 -4.48
N GLY A 90 -7.54 -6.25 -4.73
CA GLY A 90 -8.81 -5.92 -4.10
C GLY A 90 -8.69 -5.20 -2.76
N ALA A 91 -7.52 -4.67 -2.42
CA ALA A 91 -7.34 -3.89 -1.19
C ALA A 91 -8.09 -2.56 -1.26
N SER A 92 -8.70 -2.17 -0.15
CA SER A 92 -9.32 -0.87 0.05
C SER A 92 -8.28 0.24 0.19
N ALA A 93 -8.69 1.49 0.00
CA ALA A 93 -7.80 2.65 0.16
C ALA A 93 -7.20 2.75 1.58
N GLU A 94 -7.96 2.31 2.60
CA GLU A 94 -7.52 2.27 4.00
C GLU A 94 -6.44 1.22 4.21
N GLU A 95 -6.66 0.00 3.72
CA GLU A 95 -5.66 -1.08 3.77
C GLU A 95 -4.39 -0.68 3.03
N ILE A 96 -4.50 -0.05 1.86
CA ILE A 96 -3.34 0.46 1.11
C ILE A 96 -2.60 1.53 1.91
N ALA A 97 -3.32 2.44 2.56
CA ALA A 97 -2.70 3.47 3.40
C ALA A 97 -1.89 2.85 4.55
N GLU A 98 -2.45 1.83 5.20
CA GLU A 98 -1.79 1.10 6.29
C GLU A 98 -0.58 0.30 5.80
N ILE A 99 -0.75 -0.52 4.77
CA ILE A 99 0.30 -1.40 4.22
C ILE A 99 1.47 -0.59 3.68
N CYS A 100 1.19 0.50 2.95
CA CYS A 100 2.20 1.35 2.34
C CYS A 100 2.71 2.46 3.27
N ASN A 101 2.19 2.56 4.51
CA ASN A 101 2.48 3.64 5.44
C ASN A 101 2.31 5.04 4.79
N LEU A 102 1.18 5.21 4.09
CA LEU A 102 0.78 6.45 3.42
C LEU A 102 -0.32 7.15 4.22
N THR A 103 -0.40 8.47 4.06
CA THR A 103 -1.60 9.20 4.49
C THR A 103 -2.72 8.96 3.50
N PHE A 104 -3.99 9.05 3.95
CA PHE A 104 -5.15 8.90 3.07
C PHE A 104 -5.08 9.83 1.84
N ARG A 105 -4.65 11.09 2.02
CA ARG A 105 -4.47 12.04 0.91
C ARG A 105 -3.42 11.61 -0.11
N GLN A 106 -2.36 10.94 0.31
CA GLN A 106 -1.37 10.38 -0.62
C GLN A 106 -1.96 9.24 -1.45
N VAL A 107 -2.79 8.39 -0.83
CA VAL A 107 -3.52 7.33 -1.52
C VAL A 107 -4.53 7.92 -2.52
N GLU A 108 -5.31 8.93 -2.12
CA GLU A 108 -6.24 9.62 -3.03
C GLU A 108 -5.54 10.21 -4.26
N VAL A 109 -4.39 10.85 -4.06
CA VAL A 109 -3.57 11.39 -5.17
C VAL A 109 -3.08 10.27 -6.09
N ALA A 110 -2.65 9.14 -5.53
CA ALA A 110 -2.22 7.98 -6.29
C ALA A 110 -3.37 7.34 -7.08
N LEU A 111 -4.53 7.13 -6.46
CA LEU A 111 -5.72 6.57 -7.11
C LEU A 111 -6.20 7.44 -8.27
N LYS A 112 -6.24 8.76 -8.07
CA LYS A 112 -6.59 9.72 -9.13
C LYS A 112 -5.60 9.67 -10.31
N TYR A 113 -4.31 9.52 -10.02
CA TYR A 113 -3.31 9.36 -11.08
C TYR A 113 -3.47 8.01 -11.81
N ILE A 114 -3.73 6.92 -11.07
CA ILE A 114 -3.99 5.60 -11.65
C ILE A 114 -5.18 5.65 -12.60
N GLU A 115 -6.29 6.27 -12.21
CA GLU A 115 -7.48 6.42 -13.05
C GLU A 115 -7.15 7.12 -14.39
N GLN A 116 -6.25 8.09 -14.38
CA GLN A 116 -5.85 8.85 -15.57
C GLN A 116 -4.86 8.09 -16.48
N HIS A 117 -4.10 7.15 -15.92
CA HIS A 117 -2.96 6.49 -16.59
C HIS A 117 -3.08 4.96 -16.61
N GLN A 118 -4.26 4.42 -16.34
CA GLN A 118 -4.50 3.00 -16.03
C GLN A 118 -3.84 2.04 -17.03
N THR A 119 -4.11 2.19 -18.33
CA THR A 119 -3.60 1.28 -19.37
C THR A 119 -2.08 1.23 -19.43
N ALA A 120 -1.42 2.38 -19.29
CA ALA A 120 0.04 2.46 -19.33
C ALA A 120 0.64 1.81 -18.07
N LEU A 121 0.10 2.14 -16.90
CA LEU A 121 0.57 1.61 -15.63
C LEU A 121 0.38 0.09 -15.52
N GLU A 122 -0.74 -0.45 -15.99
CA GLU A 122 -0.99 -1.90 -15.98
C GLU A 122 -0.01 -2.66 -16.89
N ALA A 123 0.29 -2.11 -18.07
CA ALA A 123 1.27 -2.69 -19.00
C ALA A 123 2.69 -2.67 -18.40
N GLU A 124 3.09 -1.53 -17.81
CA GLU A 124 4.38 -1.38 -17.16
C GLU A 124 4.52 -2.28 -15.93
N LEU A 125 3.51 -2.33 -15.06
CA LEU A 125 3.47 -3.22 -13.90
C LEU A 125 3.62 -4.68 -14.31
N SER A 126 2.93 -5.10 -15.37
CA SER A 126 3.03 -6.46 -15.91
C SER A 126 4.47 -6.77 -16.37
N GLN A 127 5.10 -5.83 -17.07
CA GLN A 127 6.48 -5.96 -17.54
C GLN A 127 7.48 -6.01 -16.39
N ILE A 128 7.28 -5.22 -15.33
CA ILE A 128 8.08 -5.24 -14.10
C ILE A 128 8.00 -6.62 -13.44
N LYS A 129 6.78 -7.17 -13.26
CA LYS A 129 6.59 -8.49 -12.66
C LYS A 129 7.27 -9.62 -13.44
N ILE A 130 7.22 -9.57 -14.76
CA ILE A 130 7.91 -10.55 -15.63
C ILE A 130 9.42 -10.49 -15.40
N GLN A 131 10.00 -9.28 -15.37
CA GLN A 131 11.43 -9.11 -15.13
C GLN A 131 11.85 -9.63 -13.76
N GLN A 132 11.10 -9.28 -12.71
CA GLN A 132 11.37 -9.76 -11.35
C GLN A 132 11.35 -11.28 -11.25
N ALA A 133 10.37 -11.95 -11.89
CA ALA A 133 10.29 -13.41 -11.89
C ALA A 133 11.48 -14.06 -12.61
N GLN A 134 11.97 -13.46 -13.70
CA GLN A 134 13.15 -13.92 -14.42
C GLN A 134 14.42 -13.76 -13.56
N GLU A 135 14.60 -12.60 -12.95
CA GLU A 135 15.74 -12.32 -12.07
C GLU A 135 15.78 -13.26 -10.87
N GLU A 136 14.64 -13.52 -10.24
CA GLU A 136 14.54 -14.45 -9.12
C GLU A 136 14.94 -15.88 -9.53
N THR A 137 14.48 -16.33 -10.70
CA THR A 137 14.84 -17.65 -11.25
C THR A 137 16.34 -17.77 -11.47
N LEU A 138 16.96 -16.74 -12.05
CA LEU A 138 18.42 -16.68 -12.28
C LEU A 138 19.20 -16.65 -10.97
N ALA A 139 18.73 -15.88 -9.97
CA ALA A 139 19.37 -15.79 -8.67
C ALA A 139 19.37 -17.16 -7.95
N ARG A 140 18.23 -17.87 -7.98
CA ARG A 140 18.12 -19.23 -7.42
C ARG A 140 19.06 -20.22 -8.11
N ALA A 141 19.20 -20.14 -9.43
CA ALA A 141 20.15 -20.98 -10.17
C ALA A 141 21.61 -20.71 -9.78
N ARG A 142 22.00 -19.43 -9.66
CA ARG A 142 23.34 -19.02 -9.20
C ARG A 142 23.63 -19.50 -7.79
N GLN A 143 22.66 -19.40 -6.88
CA GLN A 143 22.81 -19.88 -5.50
C GLN A 143 23.06 -21.39 -5.45
N LYS A 144 22.36 -22.19 -6.26
CA LYS A 144 22.58 -23.63 -6.36
C LYS A 144 23.99 -23.96 -6.87
N GLU A 145 24.46 -23.24 -7.89
CA GLU A 145 25.81 -23.43 -8.43
C GLU A 145 26.89 -23.11 -7.39
N ILE A 146 26.73 -22.00 -6.66
CA ILE A 146 27.65 -21.60 -5.58
C ILE A 146 27.67 -22.67 -4.49
N ALA A 147 26.50 -23.19 -4.09
CA ALA A 147 26.39 -24.23 -3.08
C ALA A 147 27.07 -25.54 -3.53
N LEU A 148 26.87 -25.95 -4.77
CA LEU A 148 27.51 -27.15 -5.34
C LEU A 148 29.05 -26.99 -5.35
N LYS A 149 29.55 -25.86 -5.84
CA LYS A 149 31.00 -25.58 -5.84
C LYS A 149 31.58 -25.55 -4.43
N ALA A 150 30.85 -25.00 -3.46
CA ALA A 150 31.28 -24.99 -2.06
C ALA A 150 31.37 -26.42 -1.49
N GLN A 151 30.40 -27.29 -1.80
CA GLN A 151 30.41 -28.70 -1.42
C GLN A 151 31.55 -29.49 -2.08
N GLU A 152 31.79 -29.28 -3.38
CA GLU A 152 32.95 -29.88 -4.06
C GLU A 152 34.27 -29.44 -3.42
N MET A 153 34.41 -28.15 -3.13
CA MET A 153 35.61 -27.62 -2.46
C MET A 153 35.80 -28.16 -1.03
N SER A 154 34.73 -28.48 -0.28
CA SER A 154 34.86 -29.08 1.04
C SER A 154 35.31 -30.54 0.97
N MET A 155 34.77 -31.33 0.03
CA MET A 155 35.19 -32.73 -0.17
C MET A 155 36.67 -32.85 -0.59
N VAL A 156 37.16 -31.93 -1.43
CA VAL A 156 38.57 -31.88 -1.85
C VAL A 156 39.52 -31.49 -0.69
N ARG A 157 39.04 -30.69 0.28
CA ARG A 157 39.82 -30.35 1.48
C ARG A 157 39.93 -31.55 2.43
N GLU A 158 38.84 -32.27 2.66
CA GLU A 158 38.82 -33.45 3.52
C GLU A 158 39.69 -34.59 2.95
N SER A 159 39.70 -34.78 1.63
CA SER A 159 40.55 -35.80 0.98
C SER A 159 42.06 -35.54 1.09
N LYS A 160 42.48 -34.28 1.31
CA LYS A 160 43.90 -33.93 1.51
C LYS A 160 44.36 -34.08 2.96
N THR A 161 43.45 -34.12 3.93
CA THR A 161 43.76 -34.25 5.36
C THR A 161 43.93 -35.71 5.79
N SER A 162 43.50 -36.69 5.00
CA SER A 162 43.55 -38.12 5.37
C SER A 162 44.85 -38.86 4.99
N TYR A 163 45.93 -38.17 4.60
CA TYR A 163 47.21 -38.83 4.34
C TYR A 163 47.93 -39.17 5.65
N GLN A 164 47.86 -40.44 6.07
CA GLN A 164 48.76 -40.99 7.09
C GLN A 164 50.01 -41.55 6.38
N PRO A 165 51.21 -41.01 6.64
CA PRO A 165 52.43 -41.56 6.07
C PRO A 165 52.64 -43.00 6.58
N PRO A 166 53.12 -43.94 5.74
CA PRO A 166 53.32 -45.32 6.15
C PRO A 166 54.34 -45.39 7.30
N GLU A 167 53.99 -46.10 8.38
CA GLU A 167 54.90 -46.38 9.48
C GLU A 167 56.05 -47.26 8.97
N ASN A 168 57.25 -46.68 8.96
CA ASN A 168 58.46 -47.40 8.59
C ASN A 168 58.79 -48.44 9.68
N GLN A 169 58.78 -49.72 9.30
CA GLN A 169 59.33 -50.84 10.07
C GLN A 169 60.85 -50.93 9.92
#